data_AF-A0A421DFG3-F1
#
_entry.id   AF-A0A421DFG3-F1
#
_cell.length_a   1.000
_cell.length_b   1.000
_cell.length_c   1.000
_cell.angle_alpha   90.00
_cell.angle_beta   90.00
_cell.angle_gamma   90.00
#
_symmetry.space_group_name_H-M   'P 1'
#
loop_
_entity.id
_entity.type
_entity.pdbx_description
1 polymer ?
#
loop_
_entity_poly.entity_id
_entity_poly.type
_entity_poly.pdbx_seq_one_letter_code
_entity_poly.pdbx_strand_id
1 'polypeptide(L)'
;MSLTAEEKDLVWRFRYYLTREKRALTKFVKSVNWRDAGEAQQAVEILPKWTEIDVDDALELLGPTFDNPAVRSYAVDRLRKADDDELLLYLLQLVQALKYEESSRGDTEGAAHDSSLANFLITRAANNFKLGSYLHWYLMVECDDTSPGTLSTQRRLFARVEYYFMAELEQVSPEHRKTLLRQGELVAILTKIAKDIRFARETRPLKIEKLKKYLKDPKNELVHIDPPLPLPLDPDVLVTGCFPEESNVFKSSLSPLHITFKTAEGRKYPILFKVGDDLRQDQLVIQIIILMDRLLQKENLDLKLTPYRILATNATAGAVQFVPSTSLSAVSAKYKSVLAYLQANNPDENEPLGVRKETMDTYVKSCAGYCVITYLLGVGDRHLENLLLAPDGHFFHADFGFILGRDPKPFAPMMKLCKEMVEGMGGTTSPQYLQFKQYCFTAYTTLRKSANLILNLFSLMVDANIPDIRVEPDKAVFKVKERFHLEMTEEEAIRHFEQLIGDSVNAIFGVVIDRLHEFVQGWRA
;
A
#
# COMPACT_ATOMS: atom_id res chain seq x y z
N MET A 1 19.34 1.06 -13.66
CA MET A 1 20.41 0.26 -14.28
C MET A 1 21.76 0.88 -13.92
N SER A 2 22.78 0.05 -13.71
CA SER A 2 24.16 0.52 -13.52
C SER A 2 24.79 0.84 -14.88
N LEU A 3 25.28 2.07 -15.05
CA LEU A 3 26.03 2.47 -16.25
C LEU A 3 27.43 1.84 -16.22
N THR A 4 27.90 1.37 -17.38
CA THR A 4 29.30 0.97 -17.57
C THR A 4 30.23 2.19 -17.46
N ALA A 5 31.54 1.97 -17.27
CA ALA A 5 32.50 3.07 -17.18
C ALA A 5 32.50 3.94 -18.46
N GLU A 6 32.47 3.30 -19.63
CA GLU A 6 32.42 4.00 -20.92
C GLU A 6 31.14 4.83 -21.08
N GLU A 7 29.99 4.28 -20.65
CA GLU A 7 28.73 5.02 -20.66
C GLU A 7 28.76 6.22 -19.71
N LYS A 8 29.36 6.08 -18.52
CA LYS A 8 29.53 7.20 -17.59
C LYS A 8 30.38 8.32 -18.20
N ASP A 9 31.50 7.97 -18.82
CA ASP A 9 32.38 8.93 -19.48
C ASP A 9 31.68 9.64 -20.65
N LEU A 10 30.87 8.92 -21.42
CA LEU A 10 30.04 9.49 -22.49
C LEU A 10 29.00 10.47 -21.94
N VAL A 11 28.26 10.07 -20.90
CA VAL A 11 27.27 10.95 -20.25
C VAL A 11 27.96 12.20 -19.69
N TRP A 12 29.11 12.04 -19.03
CA TRP A 12 29.90 13.15 -18.52
C TRP A 12 30.34 14.08 -19.65
N ARG A 13 30.92 13.54 -20.74
CA ARG A 13 31.38 14.34 -21.89
C ARG A 13 30.25 15.18 -22.52
N PHE A 14 29.05 14.63 -22.64
CA PHE A 14 27.90 15.31 -23.26
C PHE A 14 26.96 16.01 -22.26
N ARG A 15 27.33 16.10 -20.96
CA ARG A 15 26.47 16.62 -19.87
C ARG A 15 25.76 17.93 -20.18
N TYR A 16 26.45 18.90 -20.81
CA TYR A 16 25.86 20.20 -21.15
C TYR A 16 24.75 20.09 -22.20
N TYR A 17 24.87 19.17 -23.16
CA TYR A 17 23.83 18.91 -24.16
C TYR A 17 22.63 18.18 -23.55
N LEU A 18 22.88 17.32 -22.56
CA LEU A 18 21.85 16.52 -21.88
C LEU A 18 20.97 17.33 -20.92
N THR A 19 21.34 18.58 -20.59
CA THR A 19 20.55 19.45 -19.70
C THR A 19 19.11 19.69 -20.16
N ARG A 20 18.80 19.47 -21.44
CA ARG A 20 17.43 19.56 -22.00
C ARG A 20 16.59 18.31 -21.81
N GLU A 21 17.22 17.18 -21.50
CA GLU A 21 16.58 15.87 -21.38
C GLU A 21 16.37 15.53 -19.91
N LYS A 22 15.14 15.70 -19.40
CA LYS A 22 14.82 15.46 -17.98
C LYS A 22 15.25 14.08 -17.48
N ARG A 23 14.97 13.02 -18.25
CA ARG A 23 15.30 11.62 -17.93
C ARG A 23 16.80 11.29 -17.97
N ALA A 24 17.64 12.23 -18.38
CA ALA A 24 19.08 12.06 -18.38
C ALA A 24 19.73 12.52 -17.06
N LEU A 25 19.02 13.26 -16.20
CA LEU A 25 19.60 13.80 -14.97
C LEU A 25 20.06 12.68 -14.03
N THR A 26 19.21 11.69 -13.74
CA THR A 26 19.57 10.60 -12.81
C THR A 26 20.78 9.80 -13.31
N LYS A 27 20.91 9.62 -14.63
CA LYS A 27 22.08 9.00 -15.28
C LYS A 27 23.32 9.87 -15.15
N PHE A 28 23.18 11.19 -15.33
CA PHE A 28 24.25 12.16 -15.14
C PHE A 28 24.78 12.11 -13.71
N VAL A 29 23.92 12.21 -12.70
CA VAL A 29 24.32 12.18 -11.28
C VAL A 29 25.06 10.87 -10.95
N LYS A 30 24.67 9.74 -11.53
CA LYS A 30 25.36 8.43 -11.38
C LYS A 30 26.71 8.33 -12.12
N SER A 31 26.94 9.21 -13.09
CA SER A 31 28.18 9.27 -13.86
C SER A 31 29.28 10.10 -13.19
N VAL A 32 28.90 11.04 -12.32
CA VAL A 32 29.83 11.95 -11.63
C VAL A 32 30.69 11.20 -10.62
N ASN A 33 32.00 11.47 -10.60
CA ASN A 33 32.85 11.06 -9.50
C ASN A 33 32.77 12.07 -8.35
N TRP A 34 31.84 11.85 -7.41
CA TRP A 34 31.63 12.73 -6.25
C TRP A 34 32.82 12.85 -5.29
N ARG A 35 33.84 11.99 -5.43
CA ARG A 35 35.09 12.09 -4.66
C ARG A 35 36.08 13.09 -5.26
N ASP A 36 35.93 13.43 -6.54
CA ASP A 36 36.70 14.48 -7.19
C ASP A 36 36.03 15.82 -6.93
N ALA A 37 36.73 16.73 -6.24
CA ALA A 37 36.16 18.02 -5.86
C ALA A 37 35.83 18.91 -7.07
N GLY A 38 36.58 18.80 -8.16
CA GLY A 38 36.36 19.57 -9.38
C GLY A 38 35.12 19.09 -10.13
N GLU A 39 34.99 17.78 -10.32
CA GLU A 39 33.79 17.18 -10.91
C GLU A 39 32.55 17.42 -10.06
N ALA A 40 32.65 17.22 -8.73
CA ALA A 40 31.54 17.45 -7.82
C ALA A 40 31.06 18.90 -7.88
N GLN A 41 31.97 19.88 -7.82
CA GLN A 41 31.62 21.29 -7.93
C GLN A 41 30.95 21.59 -9.28
N GLN A 42 31.53 21.11 -10.38
CA GLN A 42 30.96 21.31 -11.72
C GLN A 42 29.57 20.68 -11.85
N ALA A 43 29.36 19.50 -11.28
CA ALA A 43 28.07 18.84 -11.29
C ALA A 43 27.01 19.65 -10.54
N VAL A 44 27.34 20.14 -9.34
CA VAL A 44 26.45 20.99 -8.53
C VAL A 44 26.08 22.27 -9.27
N GLU A 45 27.02 22.90 -9.98
CA GLU A 45 26.75 24.10 -10.80
C GLU A 45 25.83 23.85 -12.01
N ILE A 46 25.73 22.61 -12.48
CA ILE A 46 24.91 22.20 -13.62
C ILE A 46 23.50 21.79 -13.18
N LEU A 47 23.31 21.24 -11.98
CA LEU A 47 22.00 20.76 -11.50
C LEU A 47 20.86 21.78 -11.68
N PRO A 48 20.99 23.07 -11.29
CA PRO A 48 19.92 24.05 -11.44
C PRO A 48 19.65 24.45 -12.90
N LYS A 49 20.57 24.16 -13.81
CA LYS A 49 20.45 24.43 -15.26
C LYS A 49 19.75 23.29 -15.98
N TRP A 50 19.56 22.14 -15.33
CA TRP A 50 18.87 21.01 -15.92
C TRP A 50 17.37 21.28 -16.01
N THR A 51 16.77 20.78 -17.09
CA THR A 51 15.32 20.77 -17.24
C THR A 51 14.71 20.04 -16.05
N GLU A 52 13.66 20.64 -15.52
CA GLU A 52 12.95 20.14 -14.36
C GLU A 52 12.52 18.67 -14.51
N ILE A 53 12.99 17.83 -13.59
CA ILE A 53 12.65 16.39 -13.57
C ILE A 53 11.27 16.12 -12.98
N ASP A 54 10.73 14.96 -13.34
CA ASP A 54 9.50 14.44 -12.77
C ASP A 54 9.73 13.95 -11.32
N VAL A 55 8.64 13.74 -10.57
CA VAL A 55 8.71 13.37 -9.15
C VAL A 55 9.31 11.97 -8.95
N ASP A 56 9.10 11.04 -9.88
CA ASP A 56 9.66 9.69 -9.82
C ASP A 56 11.20 9.71 -9.89
N ASP A 57 11.78 10.54 -10.76
CA ASP A 57 13.23 10.77 -10.82
C ASP A 57 13.74 11.42 -9.51
N ALA A 58 12.96 12.33 -8.91
CA ALA A 58 13.36 12.98 -7.64
C ALA A 58 13.37 12.00 -6.46
N LEU A 59 12.42 11.07 -6.42
CA LEU A 59 12.39 10.00 -5.43
C LEU A 59 13.60 9.07 -5.58
N GLU A 60 14.07 8.81 -6.81
CA GLU A 60 15.30 8.05 -7.04
C GLU A 60 16.52 8.74 -6.40
N LEU A 61 16.62 10.06 -6.55
CA LEU A 61 17.71 10.88 -6.00
C LEU A 61 17.72 10.94 -4.46
N LEU A 62 16.63 10.54 -3.80
CA LEU A 62 16.57 10.43 -2.33
C LEU A 62 16.95 9.04 -1.81
N GLY A 63 17.17 8.08 -2.71
CA GLY A 63 17.59 6.73 -2.35
C GLY A 63 19.05 6.63 -1.86
N PRO A 64 19.47 5.45 -1.36
CA PRO A 64 20.78 5.23 -0.75
C PRO A 64 21.95 5.37 -1.72
N THR A 65 21.69 5.43 -3.03
CA THR A 65 22.74 5.58 -4.06
C THR A 65 23.29 7.02 -4.10
N PHE A 66 22.59 7.98 -3.50
CA PHE A 66 22.93 9.40 -3.57
C PHE A 66 23.03 10.00 -2.16
N ASP A 67 24.28 10.27 -1.75
CA ASP A 67 24.64 10.86 -0.46
C ASP A 67 24.96 12.37 -0.55
N ASN A 68 25.24 12.88 -1.76
CA ASN A 68 25.60 14.28 -1.94
C ASN A 68 24.47 15.25 -1.50
N PRO A 69 24.72 16.17 -0.54
CA PRO A 69 23.70 17.07 -0.01
C PRO A 69 23.04 17.99 -1.06
N ALA A 70 23.79 18.43 -2.08
CA ALA A 70 23.25 19.31 -3.12
C ALA A 70 22.29 18.57 -4.06
N VAL A 71 22.59 17.31 -4.37
CA VAL A 71 21.67 16.44 -5.15
C VAL A 71 20.38 16.19 -4.37
N ARG A 72 20.48 15.90 -3.07
CA ARG A 72 19.31 15.67 -2.21
C ARG A 72 18.48 16.94 -2.04
N SER A 73 19.12 18.09 -1.84
CA SER A 73 18.44 19.39 -1.78
C SER A 73 17.69 19.69 -3.09
N TYR A 74 18.32 19.43 -4.24
CA TYR A 74 17.66 19.57 -5.54
C TYR A 74 16.41 18.66 -5.63
N ALA A 75 16.51 17.39 -5.20
CA ALA A 75 15.39 16.47 -5.18
C ALA A 75 14.24 16.96 -4.27
N VAL A 76 14.57 17.50 -3.09
CA VAL A 76 13.58 18.11 -2.19
C VAL A 76 12.91 19.33 -2.85
N ASP A 77 13.65 20.17 -3.56
CA ASP A 77 13.09 21.32 -4.27
C ASP A 77 12.14 20.89 -5.41
N ARG A 78 12.34 19.70 -6.00
CA ARG A 78 11.36 19.09 -6.91
C ARG A 78 10.09 18.68 -6.17
N LEU A 79 10.23 18.03 -5.02
CA LEU A 79 9.10 17.60 -4.18
C LEU A 79 8.27 18.78 -3.66
N ARG A 80 8.88 19.95 -3.43
CA ARG A 80 8.15 21.18 -3.04
C ARG A 80 7.08 21.61 -4.04
N LYS A 81 7.14 21.13 -5.28
CA LYS A 81 6.17 21.44 -6.33
C LYS A 81 4.98 20.48 -6.37
N ALA A 82 5.10 19.31 -5.74
CA ALA A 82 3.99 18.38 -5.63
C ALA A 82 2.93 18.94 -4.68
N ASP A 83 1.66 18.68 -4.97
CA ASP A 83 0.59 19.00 -4.05
C ASP A 83 0.56 18.01 -2.86
N ASP A 84 -0.23 18.35 -1.85
CA ASP A 84 -0.30 17.56 -0.60
C ASP A 84 -0.90 16.16 -0.83
N ASP A 85 -1.81 16.02 -1.79
CA ASP A 85 -2.43 14.74 -2.11
C ASP A 85 -1.46 13.80 -2.82
N GLU A 86 -0.64 14.33 -3.73
CA GLU A 86 0.45 13.61 -4.38
C GLU A 86 1.54 13.26 -3.35
N LEU A 87 1.93 14.20 -2.49
CA LEU A 87 2.93 13.96 -1.45
C LEU A 87 2.52 12.83 -0.49
N LEU A 88 1.23 12.73 -0.15
CA LEU A 88 0.68 11.64 0.67
C LEU A 88 0.93 10.26 0.08
N LEU A 89 1.02 10.11 -1.25
CA LEU A 89 1.30 8.82 -1.91
C LEU A 89 2.72 8.33 -1.66
N TYR A 90 3.64 9.26 -1.42
CA TYR A 90 5.07 8.96 -1.27
C TYR A 90 5.55 9.14 0.17
N LEU A 91 4.69 9.65 1.07
CA LEU A 91 5.07 10.05 2.42
C LEU A 91 5.71 8.90 3.21
N LEU A 92 5.21 7.68 3.10
CA LEU A 92 5.81 6.52 3.78
C LEU A 92 7.26 6.30 3.32
N GLN A 93 7.50 6.37 2.01
CA GLN A 93 8.82 6.20 1.41
C GLN A 93 9.74 7.39 1.72
N LEU A 94 9.20 8.60 1.81
CA LEU A 94 9.95 9.79 2.22
C LEU A 94 10.38 9.73 3.69
N VAL A 95 9.54 9.18 4.57
CA VAL A 95 9.95 8.88 5.96
C VAL A 95 11.10 7.89 5.96
N GLN A 96 11.05 6.82 5.15
CA GLN A 96 12.18 5.89 5.04
C GLN A 96 13.44 6.55 4.46
N ALA A 97 13.29 7.47 3.50
CA ALA A 97 14.39 8.18 2.87
C ALA A 97 15.18 9.07 3.84
N LEU A 98 14.61 9.43 5.01
CA LEU A 98 15.33 10.11 6.09
C LEU A 98 16.53 9.28 6.59
N LYS A 99 16.49 7.94 6.49
CA LYS A 99 17.61 7.06 6.88
C LYS A 99 18.89 7.34 6.07
N TYR A 100 18.75 7.92 4.88
CA TYR A 100 19.84 8.21 3.95
C TYR A 100 20.36 9.64 4.05
N GLU A 101 19.75 10.48 4.90
CA GLU A 101 20.30 11.79 5.20
C GLU A 101 21.58 11.60 6.04
N GLU A 102 22.70 12.19 5.60
CA GLU A 102 23.93 12.15 6.36
C GLU A 102 23.68 12.73 7.76
N SER A 103 23.92 11.92 8.80
CA SER A 103 24.24 12.49 10.10
C SER A 103 25.58 13.18 9.94
N SER A 104 25.57 14.51 9.79
CA SER A 104 26.75 15.36 9.86
C SER A 104 27.70 14.76 10.89
N ARG A 105 28.91 14.39 10.47
CA ARG A 105 29.93 13.76 11.32
C ARG A 105 30.12 14.59 12.59
N GLY A 106 29.47 14.17 13.67
CA GLY A 106 29.48 14.83 14.97
C GLY A 106 28.10 14.83 15.60
N ASP A 107 28.00 14.23 16.79
CA ASP A 107 26.87 14.31 17.73
C ASP A 107 26.60 15.76 18.16
N THR A 108 26.25 16.63 17.22
CA THR A 108 25.77 17.98 17.48
C THR A 108 24.26 17.97 17.36
N GLU A 109 23.59 18.59 18.33
CA GLU A 109 22.13 18.58 18.52
C GLU A 109 21.34 19.13 17.30
N GLY A 110 22.02 19.69 16.29
CA GLY A 110 21.47 20.32 15.09
C GLY A 110 21.34 19.47 13.82
N ALA A 111 21.83 18.23 13.76
CA ALA A 111 21.90 17.50 12.46
C ALA A 111 20.54 17.16 11.80
N ALA A 112 19.39 17.28 12.49
CA ALA A 112 18.08 17.21 11.82
C ALA A 112 17.65 18.57 11.22
N HIS A 113 18.14 19.67 11.77
CA HIS A 113 17.93 21.02 11.25
C HIS A 113 18.71 21.28 9.95
N ASP A 114 19.77 20.49 9.68
CA ASP A 114 20.54 20.55 8.44
C ASP A 114 19.96 19.69 7.32
N SER A 115 19.04 18.77 7.62
CA SER A 115 18.43 17.91 6.62
C SER A 115 17.35 18.66 5.83
N SER A 116 17.61 18.83 4.52
CA SER A 116 16.65 19.45 3.60
C SER A 116 15.32 18.70 3.56
N LEU A 117 15.36 17.36 3.59
CA LEU A 117 14.18 16.49 3.56
C LEU A 117 13.40 16.56 4.88
N ALA A 118 14.07 16.49 6.03
CA ALA A 118 13.39 16.55 7.33
C ALA A 118 12.66 17.89 7.52
N ASN A 119 13.34 19.01 7.24
CA ASN A 119 12.74 20.33 7.33
C ASN A 119 11.55 20.50 6.38
N PHE A 120 11.67 19.99 5.15
CA PHE A 120 10.58 20.00 4.18
C PHE A 120 9.35 19.23 4.70
N LEU A 121 9.54 17.98 5.17
CA LEU A 121 8.46 17.16 5.69
C LEU A 121 7.80 17.81 6.91
N ILE A 122 8.60 18.29 7.88
CA ILE A 122 8.10 18.97 9.09
C ILE A 122 7.28 20.19 8.72
N THR A 123 7.83 21.09 7.91
CA THR A 123 7.16 22.35 7.54
C THR A 123 5.86 22.05 6.81
N ARG A 124 5.86 21.12 5.84
CA ARG A 124 4.68 20.81 5.05
C ARG A 124 3.60 20.13 5.89
N ALA A 125 4.00 19.18 6.75
CA ALA A 125 3.12 18.47 7.66
C ALA A 125 2.50 19.36 8.73
N ALA A 126 3.23 20.35 9.26
CA ALA A 126 2.71 21.28 10.26
C ALA A 126 1.56 22.16 9.70
N ASN A 127 1.61 22.46 8.39
CA ASN A 127 0.63 23.28 7.69
C ASN A 127 -0.57 22.48 7.13
N ASN A 128 -0.55 21.15 7.15
CA ASN A 128 -1.64 20.30 6.67
C ASN A 128 -1.87 19.15 7.65
N PHE A 129 -3.00 19.17 8.36
CA PHE A 129 -3.29 18.20 9.43
C PHE A 129 -3.27 16.74 8.95
N LYS A 130 -3.78 16.45 7.75
CA LYS A 130 -3.82 15.08 7.21
C LYS A 130 -2.41 14.55 6.95
N LEU A 131 -1.57 15.36 6.30
CA LEU A 131 -0.14 15.06 6.14
C LEU A 131 0.55 14.90 7.50
N GLY A 132 0.30 15.82 8.44
CA GLY A 132 0.86 15.78 9.80
C GLY A 132 0.46 14.55 10.60
N SER A 133 -0.80 14.11 10.50
CA SER A 133 -1.28 12.91 11.17
C SER A 133 -0.59 11.66 10.63
N TYR A 134 -0.47 11.51 9.31
CA TYR A 134 0.25 10.37 8.75
C TYR A 134 1.76 10.42 9.03
N LEU A 135 2.39 11.59 8.96
CA LEU A 135 3.81 11.76 9.30
C LEU A 135 4.07 11.30 10.75
N HIS A 136 3.27 11.78 11.70
CA HIS A 136 3.33 11.38 13.10
C HIS A 136 3.28 9.86 13.26
N TRP A 137 2.25 9.22 12.70
CA TRP A 137 2.09 7.78 12.87
C TRP A 137 3.19 6.96 12.20
N TYR A 138 3.73 7.41 11.07
CA TYR A 138 4.86 6.74 10.41
C TYR A 138 6.14 6.88 11.24
N LEU A 139 6.41 8.05 11.82
CA LEU A 139 7.54 8.28 12.72
C LEU A 139 7.40 7.47 14.02
N MET A 140 6.21 7.39 14.60
CA MET A 140 5.94 6.63 15.82
C MET A 140 6.24 5.14 15.65
N VAL A 141 5.90 4.56 14.49
CA VAL A 141 6.22 3.17 14.18
C VAL A 141 7.73 2.94 14.12
N GLU A 142 8.48 3.83 13.47
CA GLU A 142 9.95 3.72 13.41
C GLU A 142 10.63 3.95 14.76
N CYS A 143 10.05 4.78 15.62
CA CYS A 143 10.55 5.00 16.99
C CYS A 143 10.40 3.73 17.86
N ASP A 144 9.31 2.99 17.69
CA ASP A 144 9.01 1.75 18.43
C ASP A 144 9.71 0.50 17.84
N ASP A 145 10.26 0.58 16.63
CA ASP A 145 10.83 -0.59 15.95
C ASP A 145 12.12 -1.10 16.62
N THR A 146 11.99 -2.14 17.45
CA THR A 146 13.11 -2.85 18.08
C THR A 146 13.61 -4.05 17.28
N SER A 147 13.25 -4.16 15.99
CA SER A 147 13.63 -5.32 15.17
C SER A 147 15.14 -5.51 15.05
N PRO A 148 15.62 -6.77 14.93
CA PRO A 148 17.02 -7.04 14.63
C PRO A 148 17.41 -6.38 13.30
N GLY A 149 18.39 -5.49 13.32
CA GLY A 149 18.83 -4.71 12.15
C GLY A 149 18.58 -3.21 12.26
N THR A 150 17.67 -2.76 13.12
CA THR A 150 17.45 -1.33 13.35
C THR A 150 18.58 -0.73 14.20
N LEU A 151 19.36 0.19 13.61
CA LEU A 151 20.43 0.86 14.33
C LEU A 151 19.84 1.81 15.38
N SER A 152 20.41 1.84 16.59
CA SER A 152 19.96 2.78 17.64
C SER A 152 20.05 4.25 17.19
N THR A 153 20.96 4.56 16.27
CA THR A 153 21.11 5.87 15.62
C THR A 153 19.91 6.23 14.75
N GLN A 154 19.34 5.28 14.01
CA GLN A 154 18.15 5.51 13.16
C GLN A 154 16.91 5.82 14.01
N ARG A 155 16.69 5.08 15.11
CA ARG A 155 15.59 5.39 16.04
C ARG A 155 15.72 6.79 16.63
N ARG A 156 16.93 7.19 17.02
CA ARG A 156 17.20 8.55 17.52
C ARG A 156 16.94 9.62 16.46
N LEU A 157 17.26 9.33 15.18
CA LEU A 157 16.95 10.23 14.07
C LEU A 157 15.43 10.47 13.96
N PHE A 158 14.63 9.40 13.90
CA PHE A 158 13.16 9.52 13.80
C PHE A 158 12.54 10.22 15.01
N ALA A 159 12.98 9.87 16.22
CA ALA A 159 12.52 10.52 17.45
C ALA A 159 12.86 12.02 17.45
N ARG A 160 14.00 12.41 16.87
CA ARG A 160 14.39 13.82 16.73
C ARG A 160 13.54 14.56 15.70
N VAL A 161 13.24 13.93 14.56
CA VAL A 161 12.32 14.52 13.56
C VAL A 161 10.93 14.71 14.16
N GLU A 162 10.43 13.71 14.91
CA GLU A 162 9.15 13.79 15.61
C GLU A 162 9.13 14.90 16.67
N TYR A 163 10.22 15.04 17.44
CA TYR A 163 10.35 16.14 18.40
C TYR A 163 10.25 17.52 17.73
N TYR A 164 10.99 17.73 16.63
CA TYR A 164 10.95 18.99 15.90
C TYR A 164 9.60 19.23 15.21
N PHE A 165 8.96 18.17 14.70
CA PHE A 165 7.60 18.25 14.18
C PHE A 165 6.60 18.71 15.24
N MET A 166 6.66 18.13 16.44
CA MET A 166 5.81 18.53 17.56
C MET A 166 6.12 19.95 18.06
N ALA A 167 7.39 20.38 18.02
CA ALA A 167 7.78 21.74 18.37
C ALA A 167 7.27 22.77 17.33
N GLU A 168 7.36 22.45 16.04
CA GLU A 168 6.81 23.28 14.96
C GLU A 168 5.29 23.38 15.06
N LEU A 169 4.59 22.27 15.35
CA LEU A 169 3.15 22.29 15.60
C LEU A 169 2.76 23.17 16.78
N GLU A 170 3.54 23.17 17.88
CA GLU A 170 3.26 24.07 19.01
C GLU A 170 3.34 25.56 18.62
N GLN A 171 4.14 25.91 17.61
CA GLN A 171 4.22 27.27 17.07
C GLN A 171 3.11 27.56 16.06
N VAL A 172 2.87 26.63 15.12
CA VAL A 172 2.00 26.84 13.95
C VAL A 172 0.53 26.49 14.22
N SER A 173 0.28 25.38 14.93
CA SER A 173 -1.07 24.90 15.26
C SER A 173 -1.07 24.05 16.54
N PRO A 174 -1.13 24.69 17.73
CA PRO A 174 -1.21 23.98 19.02
C PRO A 174 -2.39 23.01 19.10
N GLU A 175 -3.47 23.30 18.38
CA GLU A 175 -4.68 22.47 18.33
C GLU A 175 -4.43 21.16 17.59
N HIS A 176 -3.69 21.17 16.48
CA HIS A 176 -3.27 19.95 15.79
C HIS A 176 -2.39 19.10 16.71
N ARG A 177 -1.44 19.70 17.42
CA ARG A 177 -0.60 18.98 18.40
C ARG A 177 -1.44 18.31 19.49
N LYS A 178 -2.37 19.05 20.10
CA LYS A 178 -3.30 18.51 21.10
C LYS A 178 -4.13 17.36 20.53
N THR A 179 -4.55 17.46 19.26
CA THR A 179 -5.31 16.42 18.57
C THR A 179 -4.49 15.14 18.40
N LEU A 180 -3.22 15.23 18.00
CA LEU A 180 -2.32 14.07 17.90
C LEU A 180 -2.09 13.39 19.26
N LEU A 181 -1.95 14.16 20.34
CA LEU A 181 -1.86 13.60 21.70
C LEU A 181 -3.12 12.80 22.09
N ARG A 182 -4.31 13.35 21.79
CA ARG A 182 -5.60 12.64 22.00
C ARG A 182 -5.73 11.39 21.14
N GLN A 183 -5.22 11.42 19.90
CA GLN A 183 -5.13 10.23 19.06
C GLN A 183 -4.24 9.16 19.70
N GLY A 184 -3.11 9.55 20.29
CA GLY A 184 -2.22 8.67 21.04
C GLY A 184 -2.90 8.01 22.25
N GLU A 185 -3.70 8.76 23.01
CA GLU A 185 -4.50 8.25 24.12
C GLU A 185 -5.54 7.21 23.65
N LEU A 186 -6.28 7.51 22.58
CA LEU A 186 -7.23 6.57 21.96
C LEU A 186 -6.54 5.26 21.58
N VAL A 187 -5.41 5.33 20.88
CA VAL A 187 -4.66 4.14 20.44
C VAL A 187 -4.12 3.35 21.63
N ALA A 188 -3.66 4.01 22.69
CA ALA A 188 -3.19 3.35 23.91
C ALA A 188 -4.33 2.56 24.60
N ILE A 189 -5.53 3.15 24.69
CA ILE A 189 -6.73 2.50 25.23
C ILE A 189 -7.11 1.29 24.38
N LEU A 190 -7.22 1.44 23.06
CA LEU A 190 -7.56 0.35 22.14
C LEU A 190 -6.53 -0.79 22.21
N THR A 191 -5.24 -0.45 22.29
CA THR A 191 -4.15 -1.43 22.43
C THR A 191 -4.27 -2.21 23.73
N LYS A 192 -4.58 -1.54 24.85
CA LYS A 192 -4.80 -2.19 26.14
C LYS A 192 -5.99 -3.16 26.09
N ILE A 193 -7.13 -2.71 25.58
CA ILE A 193 -8.33 -3.55 25.43
C ILE A 193 -8.02 -4.76 24.54
N ALA A 194 -7.37 -4.56 23.40
CA ALA A 194 -7.02 -5.64 22.48
C ALA A 194 -6.08 -6.68 23.12
N LYS A 195 -5.08 -6.25 23.89
CA LYS A 195 -4.21 -7.17 24.65
C LYS A 195 -5.01 -7.97 25.68
N ASP A 196 -5.85 -7.32 26.46
CA ASP A 196 -6.69 -7.97 27.49
C ASP A 196 -7.63 -9.02 26.88
N ILE A 197 -8.26 -8.71 25.73
CA ILE A 197 -9.14 -9.63 25.01
C ILE A 197 -8.37 -10.78 24.36
N ARG A 198 -7.21 -10.50 23.75
CA ARG A 198 -6.37 -11.52 23.09
C ARG A 198 -5.91 -12.58 24.10
N PHE A 199 -5.36 -12.14 25.24
CA PHE A 199 -4.80 -13.04 26.25
C PHE A 199 -5.82 -13.61 27.25
N ALA A 200 -7.10 -13.17 27.18
CA ALA A 200 -8.17 -13.80 27.95
C ALA A 200 -8.35 -15.27 27.55
N ARG A 201 -8.31 -16.17 28.55
CA ARG A 201 -8.61 -17.61 28.40
C ARG A 201 -10.11 -17.86 28.43
N GLU A 202 -10.84 -17.18 27.56
CA GLU A 202 -12.30 -17.16 27.51
C GLU A 202 -12.78 -17.56 26.11
N THR A 203 -14.01 -18.06 26.02
CA THR A 203 -14.65 -18.36 24.73
C THR A 203 -14.94 -17.07 23.97
N ARG A 204 -15.03 -17.15 22.63
CA ARG A 204 -15.29 -15.98 21.79
C ARG A 204 -16.54 -15.17 22.21
N PRO A 205 -17.70 -15.77 22.54
CA PRO A 205 -18.85 -15.01 23.04
C PRO A 205 -18.54 -14.20 24.31
N LEU A 206 -17.82 -14.77 25.26
CA LEU A 206 -17.41 -14.07 26.48
C LEU A 206 -16.42 -12.94 26.19
N LYS A 207 -15.48 -13.14 25.25
CA LYS A 207 -14.59 -12.08 24.77
C LYS A 207 -15.35 -10.91 24.15
N ILE A 208 -16.42 -11.18 23.39
CA ILE A 208 -17.29 -10.15 22.80
C ILE A 208 -17.98 -9.35 23.91
N GLU A 209 -18.59 -10.01 24.90
CA GLU A 209 -19.23 -9.34 26.02
C GLU A 209 -18.24 -8.50 26.85
N LYS A 210 -17.02 -9.02 27.04
CA LYS A 210 -15.94 -8.30 27.70
C LYS A 210 -15.50 -7.06 26.91
N LEU A 211 -15.37 -7.17 25.58
CA LEU A 211 -15.10 -6.02 24.70
C LEU A 211 -16.19 -4.97 24.86
N LYS A 212 -17.47 -5.35 24.77
CA LYS A 212 -18.61 -4.44 24.95
C LYS A 212 -18.56 -3.73 26.30
N LYS A 213 -18.20 -4.45 27.37
CA LYS A 213 -18.02 -3.87 28.71
C LYS A 213 -16.89 -2.84 28.74
N TYR A 214 -15.74 -3.13 28.16
CA TYR A 214 -14.63 -2.16 28.08
C TYR A 214 -15.02 -0.91 27.27
N LEU A 215 -15.71 -1.08 26.14
CA LEU A 215 -16.14 0.04 25.31
C LEU A 215 -17.15 0.95 26.04
N LYS A 216 -17.98 0.38 26.90
CA LYS A 216 -18.96 1.12 27.74
C LYS A 216 -18.37 1.73 29.01
N ASP A 217 -17.17 1.33 29.42
CA ASP A 217 -16.56 1.83 30.65
C ASP A 217 -16.26 3.33 30.50
N PRO A 218 -16.85 4.21 31.34
CA PRO A 218 -16.63 5.65 31.26
C PRO A 218 -15.16 6.04 31.36
N LYS A 219 -14.30 5.23 32.00
CA LYS A 219 -12.86 5.48 32.12
C LYS A 219 -12.11 5.44 30.79
N ASN A 220 -12.68 4.80 29.77
CA ASN A 220 -12.08 4.70 28.45
C ASN A 220 -12.56 5.80 27.50
N GLU A 221 -13.61 6.56 27.86
CA GLU A 221 -14.13 7.69 27.08
C GLU A 221 -14.49 7.35 25.61
N LEU A 222 -14.78 6.08 25.30
CA LEU A 222 -15.01 5.61 23.92
C LEU A 222 -16.47 5.79 23.45
N VAL A 223 -17.44 5.88 24.36
CA VAL A 223 -18.86 6.09 24.00
C VAL A 223 -19.14 7.54 23.61
N HIS A 224 -18.42 8.48 24.23
CA HIS A 224 -18.60 9.92 24.02
C HIS A 224 -17.24 10.60 23.94
N ILE A 225 -16.81 10.90 22.72
CA ILE A 225 -15.54 11.56 22.41
C ILE A 225 -15.85 13.02 22.09
N ASP A 226 -15.45 13.92 22.98
CA ASP A 226 -15.67 15.37 22.85
C ASP A 226 -14.38 16.13 23.24
N PRO A 227 -13.91 17.10 22.42
CA PRO A 227 -14.40 17.43 21.08
C PRO A 227 -14.23 16.27 20.09
N PRO A 228 -14.95 16.25 18.94
CA PRO A 228 -14.78 15.22 17.93
C PRO A 228 -13.30 15.01 17.57
N LEU A 229 -12.88 13.76 17.43
CA LEU A 229 -11.48 13.39 17.21
C LEU A 229 -11.31 12.84 15.79
N PRO A 230 -10.42 13.40 14.95
CA PRO A 230 -10.02 12.76 13.70
C PRO A 230 -9.43 11.38 13.97
N LEU A 231 -9.85 10.35 13.23
CA LEU A 231 -9.27 9.02 13.38
C LEU A 231 -7.83 8.98 12.84
N PRO A 232 -6.88 8.33 13.53
CA PRO A 232 -5.56 8.04 12.98
C PRO A 232 -5.59 7.40 11.59
N LEU A 233 -6.45 6.38 11.44
CA LEU A 233 -6.61 5.60 10.22
C LEU A 233 -7.06 6.48 9.02
N ASP A 234 -7.91 7.47 9.30
CA ASP A 234 -8.54 8.34 8.32
C ASP A 234 -8.74 9.74 8.91
N PRO A 235 -7.76 10.66 8.75
CA PRO A 235 -7.82 11.99 9.35
C PRO A 235 -9.00 12.86 8.87
N ASP A 236 -9.66 12.49 7.76
CA ASP A 236 -10.85 13.17 7.26
C ASP A 236 -12.13 12.77 8.04
N VAL A 237 -12.06 11.71 8.86
CA VAL A 237 -13.21 11.17 9.60
C VAL A 237 -13.12 11.56 11.07
N LEU A 238 -13.96 12.52 11.47
CA LEU A 238 -14.16 12.93 12.85
C LEU A 238 -15.09 11.96 13.58
N VAL A 239 -14.65 11.38 14.70
CA VAL A 239 -15.47 10.49 15.55
C VAL A 239 -15.90 11.17 16.83
N THR A 240 -17.12 10.84 17.26
CA THR A 240 -17.78 11.35 18.47
C THR A 240 -18.06 10.25 19.50
N GLY A 241 -17.70 9.01 19.19
CA GLY A 241 -17.91 7.85 20.05
C GLY A 241 -17.92 6.55 19.25
N CYS A 242 -18.37 5.46 19.86
CA CYS A 242 -18.56 4.17 19.20
C CYS A 242 -19.92 3.54 19.53
N PHE A 243 -20.26 2.47 18.81
CA PHE A 243 -21.42 1.62 19.05
C PHE A 243 -20.96 0.29 19.66
N PRO A 244 -20.92 0.16 21.01
CA PRO A 244 -20.48 -1.07 21.66
C PRO A 244 -21.27 -2.30 21.21
N GLU A 245 -22.59 -2.17 21.03
CA GLU A 245 -23.43 -3.30 20.65
C GLU A 245 -23.16 -3.87 19.26
N GLU A 246 -22.60 -3.06 18.36
CA GLU A 246 -22.22 -3.44 17.00
C GLU A 246 -20.75 -3.89 16.90
N SER A 247 -20.04 -3.92 18.03
CA SER A 247 -18.65 -4.35 18.10
C SER A 247 -18.54 -5.87 18.28
N ASN A 248 -17.48 -6.46 17.73
CA ASN A 248 -17.29 -7.91 17.68
C ASN A 248 -15.81 -8.28 17.81
N VAL A 249 -15.51 -9.56 18.01
CA VAL A 249 -14.14 -10.12 17.96
C VAL A 249 -14.09 -11.13 16.83
N PHE A 250 -13.14 -10.98 15.90
CA PHE A 250 -13.01 -11.89 14.75
C PHE A 250 -12.47 -13.26 15.15
N LYS A 251 -12.88 -14.30 14.43
CA LYS A 251 -12.40 -15.67 14.64
C LYS A 251 -11.00 -15.81 14.03
N SER A 252 -9.97 -15.46 14.79
CA SER A 252 -8.55 -15.57 14.41
C SER A 252 -7.68 -15.78 15.66
N SER A 253 -6.49 -16.36 15.49
CA SER A 253 -5.50 -16.55 16.55
C SER A 253 -5.11 -15.24 17.25
N LEU A 254 -5.14 -14.11 16.52
CA LEU A 254 -4.82 -12.79 17.04
C LEU A 254 -6.03 -12.05 17.66
N SER A 255 -7.25 -12.61 17.54
CA SER A 255 -8.49 -12.01 18.05
C SER A 255 -8.68 -10.52 17.70
N PRO A 256 -8.66 -10.10 16.41
CA PRO A 256 -8.87 -8.70 16.03
C PRO A 256 -10.20 -8.14 16.55
N LEU A 257 -10.18 -6.89 17.02
CA LEU A 257 -11.36 -6.19 17.49
C LEU A 257 -12.06 -5.50 16.32
N HIS A 258 -13.34 -5.78 16.12
CA HIS A 258 -14.20 -5.02 15.22
C HIS A 258 -14.95 -3.96 16.01
N ILE A 259 -14.67 -2.69 15.74
CA ILE A 259 -15.23 -1.55 16.46
C ILE A 259 -15.92 -0.63 15.47
N THR A 260 -17.20 -0.36 15.71
CA THR A 260 -17.99 0.56 14.88
C THR A 260 -17.99 1.94 15.51
N PHE A 261 -17.26 2.89 14.94
CA PHE A 261 -17.27 4.28 15.39
C PHE A 261 -18.49 5.04 14.89
N LYS A 262 -18.89 6.07 15.64
CA LYS A 262 -19.88 7.07 15.27
C LYS A 262 -19.16 8.32 14.79
N THR A 263 -19.41 8.73 13.56
CA THR A 263 -18.81 9.96 13.00
C THR A 263 -19.58 11.21 13.47
N ALA A 264 -18.95 12.39 13.36
CA ALA A 264 -19.60 13.68 13.62
C ALA A 264 -20.82 13.92 12.70
N GLU A 265 -20.80 13.33 11.50
CA GLU A 265 -21.91 13.34 10.54
C GLU A 265 -23.03 12.33 10.87
N GLY A 266 -22.91 11.58 11.97
CA GLY A 266 -23.87 10.55 12.36
C GLY A 266 -23.78 9.25 11.57
N ARG A 267 -22.73 9.06 10.75
CA ARG A 267 -22.47 7.83 10.00
C ARG A 267 -21.74 6.80 10.86
N LYS A 268 -21.78 5.55 10.42
CA LYS A 268 -21.01 4.44 11.03
C LYS A 268 -19.69 4.28 10.29
N TYR A 269 -18.60 4.13 11.04
CA TYR A 269 -17.27 3.88 10.50
C TYR A 269 -16.64 2.66 11.20
N PRO A 270 -16.84 1.44 10.65
CA PRO A 270 -16.29 0.23 11.23
C PRO A 270 -14.80 0.08 10.91
N ILE A 271 -14.02 -0.32 11.92
CA ILE A 271 -12.60 -0.65 11.78
C ILE A 271 -12.30 -2.01 12.42
N LEU A 272 -11.21 -2.62 11.97
CA LEU A 272 -10.54 -3.71 12.66
C LEU A 272 -9.29 -3.18 13.35
N PHE A 273 -9.19 -3.36 14.66
CA PHE A 273 -7.98 -3.07 15.43
C PHE A 273 -7.26 -4.38 15.76
N LYS A 274 -6.00 -4.49 15.35
CA LYS A 274 -5.17 -5.70 15.47
C LYS A 274 -4.01 -5.46 16.43
N VAL A 275 -3.68 -6.46 17.25
CA VAL A 275 -2.48 -6.48 18.11
C VAL A 275 -1.79 -7.84 18.03
N GLY A 276 -0.47 -7.81 17.84
CA GLY A 276 0.38 -8.97 17.59
C GLY A 276 0.72 -9.20 16.13
N ASP A 277 0.47 -8.21 15.27
CA ASP A 277 0.65 -8.29 13.82
C ASP A 277 1.41 -7.03 13.36
N ASP A 278 2.33 -7.18 12.41
CA ASP A 278 3.06 -6.05 11.82
C ASP A 278 2.38 -5.64 10.52
N LEU A 279 1.55 -4.59 10.60
CA LEU A 279 0.75 -4.12 9.46
C LEU A 279 1.53 -3.27 8.47
N ARG A 280 2.83 -3.03 8.66
CA ARG A 280 3.63 -2.22 7.73
C ARG A 280 3.65 -2.82 6.32
N GLN A 281 3.66 -4.15 6.22
CA GLN A 281 3.63 -4.85 4.94
C GLN A 281 2.32 -4.58 4.19
N ASP A 282 1.18 -4.86 4.83
CA ASP A 282 -0.13 -4.60 4.25
C ASP A 282 -0.34 -3.12 3.92
N GLN A 283 0.13 -2.22 4.81
CA GLN A 283 0.06 -0.79 4.59
C GLN A 283 0.84 -0.35 3.35
N LEU A 284 2.08 -0.83 3.18
CA LEU A 284 2.87 -0.56 1.98
C LEU A 284 2.14 -1.04 0.72
N VAL A 285 1.61 -2.26 0.74
CA VAL A 285 0.90 -2.81 -0.42
C VAL A 285 -0.31 -1.95 -0.77
N ILE A 286 -1.18 -1.64 0.20
CA ILE A 286 -2.34 -0.77 -0.03
C ILE A 286 -1.93 0.60 -0.57
N GLN A 287 -0.86 1.21 -0.06
CA GLN A 287 -0.37 2.48 -0.60
C GLN A 287 0.04 2.38 -2.07
N ILE A 288 0.73 1.29 -2.45
CA ILE A 288 1.06 1.03 -3.85
C ILE A 288 -0.20 0.79 -4.69
N ILE A 289 -1.24 0.12 -4.15
CA ILE A 289 -2.53 -0.04 -4.82
C ILE A 289 -3.22 1.32 -5.03
N ILE A 290 -3.22 2.21 -4.04
CA ILE A 290 -3.76 3.58 -4.16
C ILE A 290 -3.02 4.36 -5.26
N LEU A 291 -1.69 4.24 -5.31
CA LEU A 291 -0.91 4.85 -6.37
C LEU A 291 -1.26 4.29 -7.74
N MET A 292 -1.30 2.97 -7.89
CA MET A 292 -1.67 2.31 -9.15
C MET A 292 -3.07 2.73 -9.61
N ASP A 293 -4.03 2.80 -8.70
CA ASP A 293 -5.39 3.29 -8.97
C ASP A 293 -5.37 4.74 -9.50
N ARG A 294 -4.64 5.65 -8.84
CA ARG A 294 -4.49 7.04 -9.32
C ARG A 294 -3.81 7.12 -10.68
N LEU A 295 -2.80 6.29 -10.95
CA LEU A 295 -2.13 6.25 -12.26
C LEU A 295 -3.08 5.77 -13.36
N LEU A 296 -3.90 4.77 -13.08
CA LEU A 296 -4.93 4.28 -14.01
C LEU A 296 -6.01 5.35 -14.24
N GLN A 297 -6.48 6.03 -13.19
CA GLN A 297 -7.47 7.10 -13.29
C GLN A 297 -6.96 8.31 -14.08
N LYS A 298 -5.65 8.65 -13.99
CA LYS A 298 -5.03 9.69 -14.82
C LYS A 298 -5.14 9.39 -16.33
N GLU A 299 -5.16 8.12 -16.70
CA GLU A 299 -5.39 7.65 -18.07
C GLU A 299 -6.88 7.36 -18.36
N ASN A 300 -7.79 7.88 -17.53
CA ASN A 300 -9.25 7.67 -17.59
C ASN A 300 -9.69 6.21 -17.46
N LEU A 301 -8.88 5.37 -16.81
CA LEU A 301 -9.20 3.98 -16.54
C LEU A 301 -9.59 3.78 -15.07
N ASP A 302 -10.87 3.97 -14.77
CA ASP A 302 -11.44 3.63 -13.45
C ASP A 302 -11.78 2.13 -13.39
N LEU A 303 -10.94 1.37 -12.69
CA LEU A 303 -11.12 -0.08 -12.48
C LEU A 303 -11.94 -0.42 -11.23
N LYS A 304 -12.56 0.55 -10.57
CA LYS A 304 -13.37 0.31 -9.37
C LYS A 304 -12.59 -0.44 -8.29
N LEU A 305 -11.34 -0.05 -8.06
CA LEU A 305 -10.51 -0.62 -7.00
C LEU A 305 -11.05 -0.20 -5.63
N THR A 306 -10.83 -1.02 -4.61
CA THR A 306 -11.23 -0.72 -3.23
C THR A 306 -10.01 -0.75 -2.31
N PRO A 307 -9.08 0.23 -2.44
CA PRO A 307 -7.95 0.33 -1.53
C PRO A 307 -8.43 0.79 -0.15
N TYR A 308 -8.79 -0.18 0.70
CA TYR A 308 -9.20 0.07 2.07
C TYR A 308 -8.02 0.57 2.91
N ARG A 309 -8.27 1.47 3.86
CA ARG A 309 -7.19 2.08 4.65
C ARG A 309 -6.56 1.10 5.63
N ILE A 310 -5.24 1.18 5.77
CA ILE A 310 -4.45 0.46 6.78
C ILE A 310 -3.47 1.45 7.41
N LEU A 311 -3.37 1.41 8.73
CA LEU A 311 -2.38 2.17 9.48
C LEU A 311 -1.78 1.31 10.59
N ALA A 312 -0.49 1.05 10.50
CA ALA A 312 0.31 0.60 11.63
C ALA A 312 0.43 1.76 12.65
N THR A 313 0.04 1.50 13.89
CA THR A 313 0.17 2.48 14.99
C THR A 313 1.44 2.29 15.81
N ASN A 314 2.01 1.08 15.75
CA ASN A 314 3.34 0.74 16.27
C ASN A 314 3.84 -0.55 15.57
N ALA A 315 4.97 -1.12 16.00
CA ALA A 315 5.58 -2.28 15.35
C ALA A 315 4.73 -3.58 15.42
N THR A 316 3.72 -3.65 16.28
CA THR A 316 2.91 -4.86 16.50
C THR A 316 1.41 -4.60 16.61
N ALA A 317 0.94 -3.40 16.25
CA ALA A 317 -0.46 -3.03 16.35
C ALA A 317 -0.83 -2.00 15.28
N GLY A 318 -2.10 -2.03 14.90
CA GLY A 318 -2.65 -1.01 14.01
C GLY A 318 -4.13 -1.24 13.70
N ALA A 319 -4.62 -0.41 12.80
CA ALA A 319 -6.02 -0.37 12.39
C ALA A 319 -6.15 -0.64 10.89
N VAL A 320 -7.24 -1.30 10.52
CA VAL A 320 -7.65 -1.59 9.15
C VAL A 320 -9.09 -1.14 8.97
N GLN A 321 -9.40 -0.45 7.89
CA GLN A 321 -10.78 -0.09 7.55
C GLN A 321 -11.58 -1.36 7.27
N PHE A 322 -12.75 -1.47 7.88
CA PHE A 322 -13.64 -2.59 7.60
C PHE A 322 -14.55 -2.25 6.42
N VAL A 323 -14.39 -2.96 5.30
CA VAL A 323 -15.27 -2.86 4.14
C VAL A 323 -16.31 -3.98 4.23
N PRO A 324 -17.63 -3.67 4.26
CA PRO A 324 -18.67 -4.68 4.28
C PRO A 324 -18.62 -5.59 3.03
N SER A 325 -18.18 -6.83 3.20
CA SER A 325 -17.97 -7.78 2.12
C SER A 325 -18.10 -9.22 2.60
N THR A 326 -18.13 -10.16 1.64
CA THR A 326 -18.18 -11.61 1.91
C THR A 326 -17.03 -12.28 1.16
N SER A 327 -16.37 -13.26 1.78
CA SER A 327 -15.33 -14.04 1.07
C SER A 327 -15.93 -14.89 -0.04
N LEU A 328 -15.18 -15.12 -1.12
CA LEU A 328 -15.64 -15.98 -2.22
C LEU A 328 -15.96 -17.39 -1.75
N SER A 329 -15.24 -17.89 -0.72
CA SER A 329 -15.52 -19.16 -0.08
C SER A 329 -16.93 -19.19 0.54
N ALA A 330 -17.28 -18.17 1.32
CA ALA A 330 -18.60 -18.04 1.92
C ALA A 330 -19.70 -17.76 0.89
N VAL A 331 -19.39 -17.01 -0.18
CA VAL A 331 -20.28 -16.80 -1.33
C VAL A 331 -20.62 -18.14 -1.98
N SER A 332 -19.62 -18.93 -2.34
CA SER A 332 -19.82 -20.25 -2.97
C SER A 332 -20.57 -21.21 -2.04
N ALA A 333 -20.29 -21.20 -0.73
CA ALA A 333 -20.99 -22.05 0.22
C ALA A 333 -22.48 -21.69 0.36
N LYS A 334 -22.83 -20.40 0.35
CA LYS A 334 -24.21 -19.93 0.59
C LYS A 334 -25.05 -19.80 -0.69
N TYR A 335 -24.47 -19.27 -1.77
CA TYR A 335 -25.17 -18.95 -3.02
C TYR A 335 -24.85 -19.90 -4.17
N LYS A 336 -23.94 -20.87 -3.96
CA LYS A 336 -23.43 -21.83 -4.96
C LYS A 336 -22.49 -21.24 -5.99
N SER A 337 -22.64 -19.97 -6.39
CA SER A 337 -21.74 -19.28 -7.31
C SER A 337 -21.68 -17.78 -7.04
N VAL A 338 -20.63 -17.13 -7.57
CA VAL A 338 -20.50 -15.67 -7.55
C VAL A 338 -21.62 -14.99 -8.33
N LEU A 339 -21.97 -15.53 -9.50
CA LEU A 339 -23.06 -14.99 -10.30
C LEU A 339 -24.39 -14.99 -9.53
N ALA A 340 -24.72 -16.09 -8.84
CA ALA A 340 -25.93 -16.18 -8.03
C ALA A 340 -25.94 -15.19 -6.85
N TYR A 341 -24.77 -14.91 -6.26
CA TYR A 341 -24.64 -13.85 -5.25
C TYR A 341 -24.90 -12.47 -5.84
N LEU A 342 -24.34 -12.16 -7.02
CA LEU A 342 -24.56 -10.88 -7.69
C LEU A 342 -26.04 -10.71 -8.08
N GLN A 343 -26.69 -11.75 -8.60
CA GLN A 343 -28.12 -11.77 -8.91
C GLN A 343 -28.98 -11.55 -7.65
N ALA A 344 -28.65 -12.20 -6.53
CA ALA A 344 -29.41 -12.07 -5.29
C ALA A 344 -29.34 -10.66 -4.67
N ASN A 345 -28.22 -9.94 -4.85
CA ASN A 345 -28.05 -8.59 -4.31
C ASN A 345 -28.44 -7.49 -5.31
N ASN A 346 -28.32 -7.74 -6.61
CA ASN A 346 -28.59 -6.75 -7.68
C ASN A 346 -29.31 -7.38 -8.89
N PRO A 347 -30.54 -7.87 -8.74
CA PRO A 347 -31.27 -8.51 -9.83
C PRO A 347 -31.68 -7.51 -10.92
N ASP A 348 -31.58 -7.93 -12.18
CA ASP A 348 -32.19 -7.25 -13.33
C ASP A 348 -32.53 -8.28 -14.42
N GLU A 349 -33.82 -8.55 -14.63
CA GLU A 349 -34.29 -9.55 -15.59
C GLU A 349 -34.06 -9.14 -17.05
N ASN A 350 -33.79 -7.86 -17.32
CA ASN A 350 -33.54 -7.38 -18.68
C ASN A 350 -32.08 -7.59 -19.12
N GLU A 351 -31.18 -7.86 -18.17
CA GLU A 351 -29.77 -8.07 -18.44
C GLU A 351 -29.46 -9.56 -18.69
N PRO A 352 -28.55 -9.91 -19.63
CA PRO A 352 -28.32 -11.31 -20.04
C PRO A 352 -27.91 -12.27 -18.92
N LEU A 353 -27.26 -11.74 -17.88
CA LEU A 353 -26.80 -12.49 -16.72
C LEU A 353 -27.72 -12.32 -15.50
N GLY A 354 -28.86 -11.63 -15.62
CA GLY A 354 -29.79 -11.40 -14.51
C GLY A 354 -29.27 -10.42 -13.44
N VAL A 355 -28.21 -9.67 -13.74
CA VAL A 355 -27.53 -8.75 -12.80
C VAL A 355 -27.55 -7.36 -13.40
N ARG A 356 -27.83 -6.34 -12.57
CA ARG A 356 -27.72 -4.92 -12.97
C ARG A 356 -26.38 -4.65 -13.65
N LYS A 357 -26.43 -3.97 -14.79
CA LYS A 357 -25.25 -3.64 -15.61
C LYS A 357 -24.14 -2.95 -14.82
N GLU A 358 -24.48 -1.99 -13.97
CA GLU A 358 -23.51 -1.23 -13.14
C GLU A 358 -22.74 -2.13 -12.16
N THR A 359 -23.42 -3.09 -11.53
CA THR A 359 -22.82 -4.08 -10.63
C THR A 359 -21.90 -5.03 -11.39
N MET A 360 -22.34 -5.52 -12.55
CA MET A 360 -21.52 -6.42 -13.38
C MET A 360 -20.28 -5.70 -13.93
N ASP A 361 -20.41 -4.45 -14.38
CA ASP A 361 -19.28 -3.62 -14.82
C ASP A 361 -18.28 -3.39 -13.68
N THR A 362 -18.76 -3.05 -12.48
CA THR A 362 -17.94 -2.90 -11.28
C THR A 362 -17.19 -4.18 -10.94
N TYR A 363 -17.87 -5.33 -10.99
CA TYR A 363 -17.27 -6.63 -10.75
C TYR A 363 -16.19 -6.98 -11.77
N VAL A 364 -16.46 -6.81 -13.05
CA VAL A 364 -15.52 -7.08 -14.15
C VAL A 364 -14.27 -6.19 -14.04
N LYS A 365 -14.47 -4.89 -13.82
CA LYS A 365 -13.38 -3.90 -13.68
C LYS A 365 -12.50 -4.17 -12.47
N SER A 366 -13.11 -4.39 -11.30
CA SER A 366 -12.38 -4.63 -10.06
C SER A 366 -11.62 -5.96 -10.09
N CYS A 367 -12.20 -7.02 -10.67
CA CYS A 367 -11.47 -8.26 -10.95
C CYS A 367 -10.25 -8.01 -11.83
N ALA A 368 -10.39 -7.27 -12.93
CA ALA A 368 -9.28 -6.99 -13.84
C ALA A 368 -8.14 -6.21 -13.14
N GLY A 369 -8.50 -5.16 -12.41
CA GLY A 369 -7.54 -4.35 -11.66
C GLY A 369 -6.77 -5.16 -10.62
N TYR A 370 -7.46 -5.88 -9.73
CA TYR A 370 -6.77 -6.71 -8.72
C TYR A 370 -5.98 -7.87 -9.33
N CYS A 371 -6.42 -8.45 -10.45
CA CYS A 371 -5.66 -9.48 -11.15
C CYS A 371 -4.30 -8.96 -11.66
N VAL A 372 -4.28 -7.77 -12.28
CA VAL A 372 -3.03 -7.13 -12.76
C VAL A 372 -2.15 -6.69 -11.60
N ILE A 373 -2.72 -5.99 -10.61
CA ILE A 373 -1.99 -5.46 -9.46
C ILE A 373 -1.37 -6.57 -8.62
N THR A 374 -2.13 -7.62 -8.29
CA THR A 374 -1.60 -8.74 -7.51
C THR A 374 -0.53 -9.53 -8.27
N TYR A 375 -0.62 -9.61 -9.60
CA TYR A 375 0.46 -10.17 -10.43
C TYR A 375 1.71 -9.30 -10.33
N LEU A 376 1.62 -7.99 -10.56
CA LEU A 376 2.75 -7.05 -10.54
C LEU A 376 3.47 -7.03 -9.18
N LEU A 377 2.70 -7.03 -8.09
CA LEU A 377 3.23 -7.05 -6.73
C LEU A 377 3.64 -8.44 -6.25
N GLY A 378 3.30 -9.49 -7.03
CA GLY A 378 3.57 -10.87 -6.67
C GLY A 378 2.90 -11.29 -5.35
N VAL A 379 1.65 -10.88 -5.13
CA VAL A 379 0.89 -11.22 -3.93
C VAL A 379 0.62 -12.73 -3.89
N GLY A 380 0.99 -13.37 -2.79
CA GLY A 380 0.77 -14.78 -2.50
C GLY A 380 -0.53 -15.05 -1.73
N ASP A 381 -0.75 -16.31 -1.38
CA ASP A 381 -1.87 -16.78 -0.54
C ASP A 381 -3.28 -16.34 -1.03
N ARG A 382 -3.43 -16.27 -2.35
CA ARG A 382 -4.67 -15.86 -3.03
C ARG A 382 -5.72 -16.98 -3.05
N HIS A 383 -6.19 -17.39 -1.88
CA HIS A 383 -7.25 -18.37 -1.70
C HIS A 383 -8.62 -17.71 -1.50
N LEU A 384 -9.71 -18.47 -1.65
CA LEU A 384 -11.08 -17.94 -1.66
C LEU A 384 -11.51 -17.23 -0.36
N GLU A 385 -10.82 -17.41 0.76
CA GLU A 385 -11.09 -16.65 2.00
C GLU A 385 -10.51 -15.22 1.99
N ASN A 386 -9.48 -14.98 1.18
CA ASN A 386 -8.78 -13.68 1.06
C ASN A 386 -9.33 -12.86 -0.13
N LEU A 387 -10.14 -13.48 -0.98
CA LEU A 387 -10.84 -12.81 -2.07
C LEU A 387 -12.22 -12.40 -1.59
N LEU A 388 -12.46 -11.10 -1.49
CA LEU A 388 -13.68 -10.53 -0.94
C LEU A 388 -14.53 -9.89 -2.03
N LEU A 389 -15.85 -9.99 -1.86
CA LEU A 389 -16.85 -9.43 -2.76
C LEU A 389 -17.89 -8.64 -1.96
N ALA A 390 -18.00 -7.35 -2.26
CA ALA A 390 -19.04 -6.49 -1.71
C ALA A 390 -20.38 -6.71 -2.44
N PRO A 391 -21.53 -6.41 -1.80
CA PRO A 391 -22.84 -6.59 -2.42
C PRO A 391 -23.03 -5.80 -3.71
N ASP A 392 -22.36 -4.66 -3.87
CA ASP A 392 -22.45 -3.77 -5.04
C ASP A 392 -21.57 -4.18 -6.23
N GLY A 393 -20.83 -5.29 -6.08
CA GLY A 393 -19.97 -5.85 -7.13
C GLY A 393 -18.49 -5.53 -6.96
N HIS A 394 -18.07 -4.71 -5.98
CA HIS A 394 -16.64 -4.47 -5.76
C HIS A 394 -15.93 -5.75 -5.29
N PHE A 395 -15.00 -6.22 -6.11
CA PHE A 395 -14.08 -7.31 -5.79
C PHE A 395 -12.75 -6.76 -5.29
N PHE A 396 -12.19 -7.34 -4.24
CA PHE A 396 -10.87 -6.96 -3.75
C PHE A 396 -10.16 -8.10 -3.01
N HIS A 397 -8.82 -8.03 -2.99
CA HIS A 397 -7.99 -8.91 -2.17
C HIS A 397 -7.82 -8.31 -0.78
N ALA A 398 -7.94 -9.13 0.26
CA ALA A 398 -7.60 -8.80 1.63
C ALA A 398 -6.47 -9.71 2.12
N ASP A 399 -5.68 -9.22 3.07
CA ASP A 399 -4.45 -9.85 3.58
C ASP A 399 -3.29 -9.83 2.57
N PHE A 400 -2.18 -9.18 2.94
CA PHE A 400 -0.97 -9.13 2.13
C PHE A 400 0.23 -9.70 2.88
N GLY A 401 0.01 -10.70 3.74
CA GLY A 401 1.07 -11.39 4.49
C GLY A 401 2.13 -12.07 3.63
N PHE A 402 1.87 -12.29 2.33
CA PHE A 402 2.82 -12.82 1.35
C PHE A 402 2.89 -11.92 0.11
N ILE A 403 4.06 -11.34 -0.17
CA ILE A 403 4.30 -10.49 -1.34
C ILE A 403 5.59 -10.86 -2.08
N LEU A 404 5.83 -10.20 -3.22
CA LEU A 404 7.08 -10.33 -3.98
C LEU A 404 7.37 -11.79 -4.38
N GLY A 405 6.33 -12.51 -4.78
CA GLY A 405 6.38 -13.88 -5.29
C GLY A 405 6.51 -14.95 -4.20
N ARG A 406 6.40 -14.58 -2.91
CA ARG A 406 6.30 -15.54 -1.82
C ARG A 406 4.90 -16.12 -1.77
N ASP A 407 4.81 -17.40 -1.43
CA ASP A 407 3.54 -18.08 -1.24
C ASP A 407 3.74 -19.24 -0.24
N PRO A 408 2.77 -19.52 0.64
CA PRO A 408 2.83 -20.70 1.50
C PRO A 408 2.78 -22.02 0.70
N LYS A 409 2.25 -22.01 -0.52
CA LYS A 409 2.13 -23.19 -1.39
C LYS A 409 3.30 -23.27 -2.36
N PRO A 410 3.93 -24.45 -2.51
CA PRO A 410 4.93 -24.64 -3.54
C PRO A 410 4.28 -24.53 -4.93
N PHE A 411 4.95 -23.84 -5.87
CA PHE A 411 4.51 -23.66 -7.26
C PHE A 411 3.16 -22.95 -7.45
N ALA A 412 2.86 -21.97 -6.59
CA ALA A 412 1.69 -21.12 -6.79
C ALA A 412 1.71 -20.44 -8.18
N PRO A 413 0.56 -20.37 -8.89
CA PRO A 413 0.51 -19.77 -10.22
C PRO A 413 0.85 -18.27 -10.13
N MET A 414 1.50 -17.70 -11.14
CA MET A 414 1.90 -16.28 -11.09
C MET A 414 0.69 -15.33 -11.05
N MET A 415 -0.31 -15.59 -11.88
CA MET A 415 -1.60 -14.92 -11.87
C MET A 415 -2.65 -15.84 -11.23
N LYS A 416 -3.57 -15.27 -10.44
CA LYS A 416 -4.68 -16.01 -9.85
C LYS A 416 -5.99 -15.46 -10.36
N LEU A 417 -6.60 -16.19 -11.28
CA LEU A 417 -7.97 -15.99 -11.71
C LEU A 417 -8.72 -17.29 -11.42
N CYS A 418 -9.51 -17.36 -10.35
CA CYS A 418 -10.14 -18.63 -9.94
C CYS A 418 -11.43 -18.94 -10.72
N LYS A 419 -11.90 -20.19 -10.64
CA LYS A 419 -13.10 -20.68 -11.35
C LYS A 419 -14.32 -19.82 -11.02
N GLU A 420 -14.49 -19.53 -9.73
CA GLU A 420 -15.60 -18.75 -9.18
C GLU A 420 -15.64 -17.35 -9.78
N MET A 421 -14.47 -16.76 -10.07
CA MET A 421 -14.40 -15.44 -10.71
C MET A 421 -14.87 -15.49 -12.17
N VAL A 422 -14.41 -16.50 -12.92
CA VAL A 422 -14.79 -16.68 -14.32
C VAL A 422 -16.27 -17.03 -14.45
N GLU A 423 -16.81 -17.85 -13.55
CA GLU A 423 -18.24 -18.15 -13.47
C GLU A 423 -19.07 -16.91 -13.11
N GLY A 424 -18.55 -16.04 -12.25
CA GLY A 424 -19.15 -14.73 -11.95
C GLY A 424 -19.34 -13.85 -13.18
N MET A 425 -18.45 -13.98 -14.17
CA MET A 425 -18.53 -13.27 -15.45
C MET A 425 -19.42 -13.99 -16.48
N GLY A 426 -19.97 -15.17 -16.17
CA GLY A 426 -20.74 -15.97 -17.13
C GLY A 426 -19.91 -16.92 -17.99
N GLY A 427 -18.66 -17.19 -17.61
CA GLY A 427 -17.79 -18.17 -18.28
C GLY A 427 -16.84 -17.57 -19.31
N THR A 428 -15.94 -18.39 -19.85
CA THR A 428 -14.84 -17.97 -20.75
C THR A 428 -15.30 -17.50 -22.13
N THR A 429 -16.53 -17.81 -22.53
CA THR A 429 -17.13 -17.39 -23.80
C THR A 429 -18.04 -16.15 -23.65
N SER A 430 -18.19 -15.63 -22.43
CA SER A 430 -19.06 -14.48 -22.17
C SER A 430 -18.46 -13.16 -22.67
N PRO A 431 -19.30 -12.18 -23.08
CA PRO A 431 -18.84 -10.83 -23.37
C PRO A 431 -18.11 -10.17 -22.19
N GLN A 432 -18.57 -10.42 -20.96
CA GLN A 432 -17.99 -9.89 -19.73
C GLN A 432 -16.56 -10.40 -19.50
N TYR A 433 -16.29 -11.67 -19.78
CA TYR A 433 -14.94 -12.24 -19.71
C TYR A 433 -14.00 -11.65 -20.76
N LEU A 434 -14.50 -11.38 -21.98
CA LEU A 434 -13.71 -10.69 -23.01
C LEU A 434 -13.37 -9.25 -22.58
N GLN A 435 -14.33 -8.54 -21.99
CA GLN A 435 -14.13 -7.20 -21.45
C GLN A 435 -13.13 -7.20 -20.28
N PHE A 436 -13.21 -8.19 -19.39
CA PHE A 436 -12.21 -8.42 -18.34
C PHE A 436 -10.79 -8.53 -18.91
N LYS A 437 -10.58 -9.33 -19.97
CA LYS A 437 -9.27 -9.45 -20.61
C LYS A 437 -8.78 -8.10 -21.15
N GLN A 438 -9.65 -7.35 -21.82
CA GLN A 438 -9.32 -6.02 -22.35
C GLN A 438 -8.87 -5.07 -21.23
N TYR A 439 -9.62 -5.01 -20.12
CA TYR A 439 -9.22 -4.22 -18.96
C TYR A 439 -7.89 -4.67 -18.37
N CYS A 440 -7.61 -5.97 -18.32
CA CYS A 440 -6.31 -6.47 -17.86
C CYS A 440 -5.17 -5.97 -18.75
N PHE A 441 -5.34 -6.03 -20.07
CA PHE A 441 -4.31 -5.57 -21.01
C PHE A 441 -4.09 -4.06 -20.89
N THR A 442 -5.15 -3.26 -20.90
CA THR A 442 -5.04 -1.80 -20.76
C THR A 442 -4.44 -1.40 -19.42
N ALA A 443 -4.82 -2.06 -18.33
CA ALA A 443 -4.26 -1.79 -17.01
C ALA A 443 -2.77 -2.16 -16.95
N TYR A 444 -2.38 -3.32 -17.48
CA TYR A 444 -0.99 -3.77 -17.49
C TYR A 444 -0.09 -2.84 -18.31
N THR A 445 -0.50 -2.45 -19.52
CA THR A 445 0.27 -1.52 -20.35
C THR A 445 0.34 -0.11 -19.76
N THR A 446 -0.74 0.35 -19.14
CA THR A 446 -0.77 1.66 -18.44
C THR A 446 0.21 1.68 -17.27
N LEU A 447 0.17 0.67 -16.39
CA LEU A 447 1.07 0.59 -15.24
C LEU A 447 2.53 0.40 -15.66
N ARG A 448 2.80 -0.32 -16.77
CA ARG A 448 4.15 -0.45 -17.35
C ARG A 448 4.79 0.89 -17.70
N LYS A 449 4.02 1.88 -18.18
CA LYS A 449 4.54 3.23 -18.48
C LYS A 449 5.04 3.97 -17.24
N SER A 450 4.50 3.63 -16.07
CA SER A 450 4.83 4.25 -14.77
C SER A 450 5.66 3.33 -13.87
N ALA A 451 6.28 2.28 -14.43
CA ALA A 451 7.03 1.30 -13.66
C ALA A 451 8.17 1.92 -12.84
N ASN A 452 8.87 2.93 -13.38
CA ASN A 452 9.98 3.59 -12.68
C ASN A 452 9.55 4.17 -11.33
N LEU A 453 8.41 4.87 -11.28
CA LEU A 453 7.87 5.41 -10.03
C LEU A 453 7.63 4.30 -8.99
N ILE A 454 6.95 3.23 -9.41
CA ILE A 454 6.63 2.09 -8.52
C ILE A 454 7.92 1.43 -8.02
N LEU A 455 8.90 1.23 -8.91
CA LEU A 455 10.20 0.64 -8.57
C LEU A 455 11.02 1.53 -7.61
N ASN A 456 11.01 2.85 -7.82
CA ASN A 456 11.70 3.80 -6.93
C ASN A 456 11.07 3.80 -5.54
N LEU A 457 9.74 3.72 -5.44
CA LEU A 457 9.05 3.61 -4.15
C LEU A 457 9.41 2.30 -3.42
N PHE A 458 9.47 1.16 -4.13
CA PHE A 458 9.97 -0.08 -3.53
C PHE A 458 11.44 0.02 -3.11
N SER A 459 12.27 0.71 -3.90
CA SER A 459 13.69 0.91 -3.59
C SER A 459 13.90 1.69 -2.29
N LEU A 460 13.02 2.64 -1.97
CA LEU A 460 13.07 3.40 -0.71
C LEU A 460 12.58 2.60 0.51
N MET A 461 11.90 1.47 0.28
CA MET A 461 11.39 0.60 1.36
C MET A 461 12.32 -0.57 1.69
N VAL A 462 13.45 -0.71 0.98
CA VAL A 462 14.39 -1.85 1.16
C VAL A 462 14.89 -1.94 2.61
N ASP A 463 15.19 -0.80 3.24
CA ASP A 463 15.68 -0.72 4.62
C ASP A 463 14.56 -0.49 5.66
N ALA A 464 13.29 -0.69 5.29
CA ALA A 464 12.14 -0.49 6.16
C ALA A 464 11.89 -1.65 7.15
N ASN A 465 12.73 -2.70 7.13
CA ASN A 465 12.60 -3.90 7.98
C ASN A 465 11.24 -4.62 7.88
N ILE A 466 10.53 -4.44 6.75
CA ILE A 466 9.25 -5.10 6.47
C ILE A 466 9.47 -6.61 6.30
N PRO A 467 8.62 -7.49 6.87
CA PRO A 467 8.87 -8.94 6.97
C PRO A 467 9.34 -9.63 5.68
N ASP A 468 8.61 -9.50 4.57
CA ASP A 468 8.97 -10.17 3.31
C ASP A 468 10.10 -9.49 2.54
N ILE A 469 10.21 -8.17 2.67
CA ILE A 469 11.31 -7.39 2.06
C ILE A 469 12.62 -7.75 2.74
N ARG A 470 12.64 -7.83 4.08
CA ARG A 470 13.83 -8.10 4.89
C ARG A 470 14.54 -9.40 4.53
N VAL A 471 13.82 -10.39 4.00
CA VAL A 471 14.45 -11.68 3.71
C VAL A 471 15.27 -11.66 2.42
N GLU A 472 14.85 -10.89 1.41
CA GLU A 472 15.61 -10.73 0.16
C GLU A 472 15.56 -9.26 -0.32
N PRO A 473 16.15 -8.31 0.44
CA PRO A 473 16.04 -6.87 0.18
C PRO A 473 16.53 -6.50 -1.23
N ASP A 474 17.69 -7.04 -1.62
CA ASP A 474 18.31 -6.81 -2.94
C ASP A 474 17.46 -7.32 -4.12
N LYS A 475 16.56 -8.29 -3.86
CA LYS A 475 15.71 -8.88 -4.89
C LYS A 475 14.29 -8.30 -4.89
N ALA A 476 13.88 -7.57 -3.85
CA ALA A 476 12.51 -7.07 -3.74
C ALA A 476 12.11 -6.22 -4.97
N VAL A 477 12.94 -5.22 -5.30
CA VAL A 477 12.75 -4.37 -6.48
C VAL A 477 12.87 -5.17 -7.77
N PHE A 478 13.81 -6.11 -7.84
CA PHE A 478 14.05 -6.94 -9.03
C PHE A 478 12.84 -7.82 -9.36
N LYS A 479 12.22 -8.48 -8.38
CA LYS A 479 11.05 -9.35 -8.59
C LYS A 479 9.84 -8.59 -9.14
N VAL A 480 9.62 -7.36 -8.67
CA VAL A 480 8.58 -6.47 -9.20
C VAL A 480 8.94 -6.06 -10.63
N LYS A 481 10.20 -5.67 -10.87
CA LYS A 481 10.69 -5.28 -12.20
C LYS A 481 10.51 -6.40 -13.23
N GLU A 482 10.82 -7.64 -12.88
CA GLU A 482 10.64 -8.79 -13.77
C GLU A 482 9.19 -8.94 -14.24
N ARG A 483 8.21 -8.69 -13.35
CA ARG A 483 6.77 -8.76 -13.70
C ARG A 483 6.32 -7.64 -14.63
N PHE A 484 7.03 -6.53 -14.64
CA PHE A 484 6.77 -5.46 -15.60
C PHE A 484 7.25 -5.79 -17.02
N HIS A 485 8.17 -6.74 -17.20
CA HIS A 485 8.72 -7.15 -18.51
C HIS A 485 9.09 -5.95 -19.40
N LEU A 486 9.85 -4.99 -18.83
CA LEU A 486 10.17 -3.70 -19.46
C LEU A 486 11.05 -3.83 -20.72
N GLU A 487 11.66 -5.00 -20.92
CA GLU A 487 12.41 -5.38 -22.11
C GLU A 487 11.53 -5.69 -23.33
N MET A 488 10.26 -6.04 -23.11
CA MET A 488 9.32 -6.39 -24.18
C MET A 488 8.67 -5.15 -24.79
N THR A 489 8.31 -5.22 -26.08
CA THR A 489 7.42 -4.22 -26.68
C THR A 489 6.01 -4.31 -26.08
N GLU A 490 5.17 -3.31 -26.36
CA GLU A 490 3.79 -3.32 -25.87
C GLU A 490 3.00 -4.53 -26.41
N GLU A 491 3.19 -4.90 -27.68
CA GLU A 491 2.52 -6.04 -28.30
C GLU A 491 2.99 -7.37 -27.71
N GLU A 492 4.29 -7.52 -27.47
CA GLU A 492 4.87 -8.70 -26.83
C GLU A 492 4.37 -8.85 -25.40
N ALA A 493 4.29 -7.75 -24.67
CA ALA A 493 3.76 -7.69 -23.31
C ALA A 493 2.29 -8.12 -23.24
N ILE A 494 1.45 -7.66 -24.17
CA ILE A 494 0.04 -8.05 -24.24
C ILE A 494 -0.07 -9.56 -24.52
N ARG A 495 0.70 -10.09 -25.47
CA ARG A 495 0.70 -11.53 -25.78
C ARG A 495 1.16 -12.37 -24.59
N HIS A 496 2.21 -11.94 -23.89
CA HIS A 496 2.68 -12.58 -22.68
C HIS A 496 1.58 -12.59 -21.61
N PHE A 497 0.93 -11.45 -21.38
CA PHE A 497 -0.14 -11.37 -20.38
C PHE A 497 -1.38 -12.19 -20.77
N GLU A 498 -1.71 -12.28 -22.07
CA GLU A 498 -2.78 -13.14 -22.56
C GLU A 498 -2.47 -14.63 -22.31
N GLN A 499 -1.22 -15.05 -22.50
CA GLN A 499 -0.78 -16.40 -22.15
C GLN A 499 -0.92 -16.67 -20.65
N LEU A 500 -0.54 -15.73 -19.78
CA LEU A 500 -0.71 -15.86 -18.33
C LEU A 500 -2.18 -16.06 -17.92
N ILE A 501 -3.11 -15.32 -18.54
CA ILE A 501 -4.55 -15.49 -18.32
C ILE A 501 -4.98 -16.89 -18.78
N GLY A 502 -4.57 -17.29 -19.99
CA GLY A 502 -4.88 -18.61 -20.57
C GLY A 502 -4.39 -19.76 -19.69
N ASP A 503 -3.15 -19.70 -19.23
CA ASP A 503 -2.53 -20.71 -18.38
C ASP A 503 -3.23 -20.80 -17.01
N SER A 504 -3.56 -19.65 -16.39
CA SER A 504 -4.31 -19.63 -15.13
C SER A 504 -5.67 -20.31 -15.28
N VAL A 505 -6.37 -20.10 -16.40
CA VAL A 505 -7.68 -20.68 -16.67
C VAL A 505 -7.59 -22.16 -17.04
N ASN A 506 -6.60 -22.55 -17.85
CA ASN A 506 -6.39 -23.94 -18.24
C ASN A 506 -5.96 -24.81 -17.05
N ALA A 507 -5.11 -24.31 -16.15
CA ALA A 507 -4.75 -25.01 -14.92
C ALA A 507 -5.96 -25.30 -14.03
N ILE A 508 -7.00 -24.47 -14.10
CA ILE A 508 -8.25 -24.66 -13.35
C ILE A 508 -9.12 -25.73 -14.00
N PHE A 509 -9.31 -25.65 -15.32
CA PHE A 509 -10.17 -26.59 -16.03
C PHE A 509 -9.52 -27.96 -16.21
N GLY A 510 -8.20 -28.04 -16.34
CA GLY A 510 -7.44 -29.30 -16.37
C GLY A 510 -7.67 -30.14 -15.12
N VAL A 511 -7.57 -29.54 -13.92
CA VAL A 511 -7.83 -30.24 -12.64
C VAL A 511 -9.30 -30.71 -12.52
N VAL A 512 -10.24 -29.99 -13.13
CA VAL A 512 -11.67 -30.39 -13.15
C VAL A 512 -11.91 -31.53 -14.14
N ILE A 513 -11.28 -31.48 -15.31
CA ILE A 513 -11.34 -32.51 -16.35
C ILE A 513 -10.69 -33.81 -15.84
N ASP A 514 -9.54 -33.72 -15.16
CA ASP A 514 -8.85 -34.87 -14.58
C ASP A 514 -9.69 -35.54 -13.47
N ARG A 515 -10.33 -34.75 -12.58
CA ARG A 515 -11.26 -35.28 -11.58
C ARG A 515 -12.52 -35.89 -12.18
N LEU A 516 -13.04 -35.34 -13.27
CA LEU A 516 -14.17 -35.91 -14.01
C LEU A 516 -13.76 -37.20 -14.72
N HIS A 517 -12.56 -37.28 -15.30
CA HIS A 517 -12.02 -38.49 -15.90
C HIS A 517 -11.81 -39.60 -14.87
N GLU A 518 -11.26 -39.29 -13.70
CA GLU A 518 -11.13 -40.25 -12.58
C GLU A 518 -12.50 -40.75 -12.09
N PHE A 519 -13.50 -39.86 -11.95
CA PHE A 519 -14.86 -40.22 -11.57
C PHE A 519 -15.55 -41.13 -12.61
N VAL A 520 -15.39 -40.82 -13.90
CA VAL A 520 -15.94 -41.63 -15.01
C VAL A 520 -15.22 -42.97 -15.14
N GLN A 521 -13.91 -43.04 -14.85
CA GLN A 521 -13.17 -44.30 -14.80
C GLN A 521 -13.58 -45.15 -13.58
N GLY A 522 -13.84 -44.54 -12.42
CA GLY A 522 -14.36 -45.22 -11.24
C GLY A 522 -15.78 -45.77 -11.40
N TRP A 523 -16.59 -45.23 -12.31
CA TRP A 523 -17.91 -45.77 -12.69
C TRP A 523 -17.86 -46.88 -13.75
N ARG A 524 -16.71 -47.05 -14.42
CA ARG A 524 -16.49 -48.10 -15.43
C ARG A 524 -15.71 -49.30 -14.88
N ALA A 525 -15.39 -49.31 -13.58
CA ALA A 525 -14.71 -50.40 -12.87
C ALA A 525 -15.69 -51.27 -12.09
#